data_AF-K1SBI7-F1
#
_entry.id   AF-K1SBI7-F1
#
_cell.length_a   1.000
_cell.length_b   1.000
_cell.length_c   1.000
_cell.angle_alpha   90.00
_cell.angle_beta   90.00
_cell.angle_gamma   90.00
#
_symmetry.space_group_name_H-M   'P 1'
#
loop_
_entity.id
_entity.type
_entity.pdbx_description
1 polymer ?
#
loop_
_entity_poly.entity_id
_entity_poly.type
_entity_poly.pdbx_seq_one_letter_code
_entity_poly.pdbx_strand_id
1 'polypeptide(L)'
;MHTEYISVSRNLIDELSRTDRRVIAVGTTSVRTLESLYYIGKMLEYDPNILPESLTVGQWQPYDGSEEIDSRQSLRNIVEYLDRRNMDRLVTATQIIIAPGYRYHIVQGMITNFHQPQSTLLLLVSAFVNGRWREIYDYALSHDFRFLSYGDSSLLLP
;
A
#
# COMPACT_ATOMS: atom_id res chain seq x y z
N MET A 1 -9.45 5.45 14.86
CA MET A 1 -8.79 5.30 13.55
C MET A 1 -8.91 3.84 13.11
N HIS A 2 -9.12 3.55 11.82
CA HIS A 2 -9.58 2.23 11.37
C HIS A 2 -8.42 1.24 11.13
N THR A 3 -8.49 0.08 11.77
CA THR A 3 -7.69 -1.11 11.44
C THR A 3 -8.36 -1.86 10.30
N GLU A 4 -7.60 -2.23 9.28
CA GLU A 4 -8.06 -3.10 8.20
C GLU A 4 -7.41 -4.48 8.35
N TYR A 5 -8.23 -5.53 8.31
CA TYR A 5 -7.72 -6.89 8.19
C TYR A 5 -7.56 -7.22 6.71
N ILE A 6 -6.35 -7.61 6.32
CA ILE A 6 -5.98 -7.96 4.95
C ILE A 6 -5.70 -9.45 4.84
N SER A 7 -6.00 -10.01 3.67
CA SER A 7 -5.72 -11.41 3.39
C SER A 7 -5.21 -11.60 1.96
N VAL A 8 -3.92 -11.86 1.81
CA VAL A 8 -3.22 -11.90 0.52
C VAL A 8 -2.69 -13.31 0.29
N SER A 9 -2.92 -13.88 -0.90
CA SER A 9 -2.42 -15.23 -1.19
C SER A 9 -0.91 -15.26 -1.34
N ARG A 10 -0.30 -16.36 -0.90
CA ARG A 10 1.13 -16.64 -1.09
C ARG A 10 1.53 -16.55 -2.55
N ASN A 11 0.68 -17.05 -3.46
CA ASN A 11 0.91 -16.99 -4.91
C ASN A 11 1.01 -15.56 -5.44
N LEU A 12 0.13 -14.66 -5.00
CA LEU A 12 0.19 -13.25 -5.41
C LEU A 12 1.46 -12.57 -4.89
N ILE A 13 1.84 -12.83 -3.64
CA ILE A 13 3.06 -12.26 -3.04
C ILE A 13 4.30 -12.74 -3.80
N ASP A 14 4.34 -14.02 -4.18
CA ASP A 14 5.43 -14.58 -4.97
C ASP A 14 5.48 -14.01 -6.39
N GLU A 15 4.32 -13.83 -7.05
CA GLU A 15 4.24 -13.15 -8.35
C GLU A 15 4.79 -11.71 -8.26
N LEU A 16 4.37 -10.95 -7.24
CA LEU A 16 4.86 -9.59 -6.98
C LEU A 16 6.38 -9.56 -6.70
N SER A 17 6.93 -10.58 -6.04
CA SER A 17 8.37 -10.65 -5.75
C SER A 17 9.24 -10.88 -7.01
N ARG A 18 8.64 -11.39 -8.08
CA ARG A 18 9.32 -11.78 -9.33
C ARG A 18 9.01 -10.86 -10.50
N THR A 19 7.88 -10.18 -10.49
CA THR A 19 7.42 -9.39 -11.64
C THR A 19 8.32 -8.18 -11.92
N ASP A 20 8.64 -7.96 -13.20
CA ASP A 20 9.26 -6.72 -13.70
C ASP A 20 8.21 -5.75 -14.27
N ARG A 21 6.92 -6.11 -14.19
CA ARG A 21 5.83 -5.28 -14.69
C ARG A 21 5.43 -4.23 -13.66
N ARG A 22 4.83 -3.15 -14.15
CA ARG A 22 4.25 -2.13 -13.27
C ARG A 22 3.08 -2.70 -12.47
N VAL A 23 3.11 -2.49 -11.16
CA VAL A 23 2.01 -2.84 -10.25
C VAL A 23 1.08 -1.65 -10.11
N ILE A 24 -0.15 -1.79 -10.62
CA ILE A 24 -1.20 -0.78 -10.54
C ILE A 24 -2.26 -1.24 -9.54
N ALA A 25 -2.42 -0.50 -8.45
CA ALA A 25 -3.43 -0.81 -7.44
C ALA A 25 -4.79 -0.23 -7.83
N VAL A 26 -5.86 -1.01 -7.68
CA VAL A 26 -7.24 -0.51 -7.87
C VAL A 26 -7.87 -0.31 -6.50
N GLY A 27 -8.11 0.94 -6.12
CA GLY A 27 -8.61 1.34 -4.82
C GLY A 27 -7.51 1.61 -3.77
N THR A 28 -7.78 2.55 -2.86
CA THR A 28 -6.84 2.97 -1.81
C THR A 28 -6.60 1.88 -0.76
N THR A 29 -7.59 1.04 -0.47
CA THR A 29 -7.41 -0.12 0.43
C THR A 29 -6.42 -1.13 -0.18
N SER A 30 -6.45 -1.33 -1.51
CA SER A 30 -5.47 -2.15 -2.21
C SER A 30 -4.07 -1.53 -2.14
N VAL A 31 -3.95 -0.21 -2.27
CA VAL A 31 -2.67 0.51 -2.09
C VAL A 31 -2.11 0.26 -0.69
N ARG A 32 -2.90 0.48 0.35
CA ARG A 32 -2.49 0.25 1.75
C ARG A 32 -2.11 -1.21 1.98
N THR A 33 -2.87 -2.14 1.41
CA THR A 33 -2.59 -3.58 1.49
C THR A 33 -1.23 -3.91 0.89
N LEU A 34 -0.98 -3.49 -0.35
CA LEU A 34 0.26 -3.77 -1.06
C LEU A 34 1.46 -3.12 -0.36
N GLU A 35 1.39 -1.83 -0.02
CA GLU A 35 2.47 -1.14 0.69
C GLU A 35 2.72 -1.73 2.10
N SER A 36 1.69 -2.27 2.76
CA SER A 36 1.87 -2.97 4.04
C SER A 36 2.69 -4.26 3.89
N LEU A 37 2.59 -4.96 2.74
CA LEU A 37 3.40 -6.16 2.50
C LEU A 37 4.89 -5.83 2.56
N TYR A 38 5.32 -4.68 2.05
CA TYR A 38 6.71 -4.27 2.14
C TYR A 38 7.19 -4.16 3.61
N TYR A 39 6.39 -3.57 4.51
CA TYR A 39 6.78 -3.46 5.91
C TYR A 39 6.72 -4.80 6.65
N ILE A 40 5.77 -5.67 6.30
CA ILE A 40 5.68 -7.02 6.86
C ILE A 40 6.91 -7.84 6.47
N GLY A 41 7.28 -7.82 5.19
CA GLY A 41 8.50 -8.48 4.72
C GLY A 41 9.77 -7.90 5.31
N LYS A 42 9.79 -6.58 5.58
CA LYS A 42 10.88 -5.92 6.31
C LYS A 42 10.95 -6.37 7.77
N MET A 43 9.83 -6.51 8.47
CA MET A 43 9.82 -7.07 9.84
C MET A 43 10.41 -8.48 9.86
N LEU A 44 10.07 -9.28 8.84
CA LEU A 44 10.57 -10.65 8.68
C LEU A 44 12.06 -10.73 8.28
N GLU A 45 12.65 -9.67 7.73
CA GLU A 45 14.10 -9.57 7.51
C GLU A 45 14.83 -9.55 8.87
N TYR A 46 14.31 -8.77 9.83
CA TYR A 46 14.92 -8.62 11.15
C TYR A 46 14.62 -9.79 12.09
N ASP A 47 13.40 -10.33 12.04
CA ASP A 47 13.02 -11.52 12.80
C ASP A 47 12.16 -12.46 11.92
N PRO A 48 12.78 -13.50 11.32
CA PRO A 48 12.07 -14.48 10.50
C PRO A 48 11.07 -15.36 11.26
N ASN A 49 11.09 -15.32 12.59
CA ASN A 49 10.28 -16.17 13.46
C ASN A 49 9.16 -15.42 14.18
N ILE A 50 8.90 -14.15 13.82
CA ILE A 50 7.81 -13.35 14.39
C ILE A 50 6.50 -14.15 14.39
N LEU A 51 5.81 -14.09 15.54
CA LEU A 51 4.50 -14.71 15.71
C LEU A 51 3.46 -14.06 14.77
N PRO A 52 2.57 -14.83 14.11
CA PRO A 52 1.60 -14.29 13.16
C PRO A 52 0.78 -13.09 13.69
N GLU A 53 0.37 -13.13 14.96
CA GLU A 53 -0.38 -12.08 15.64
C GLU A 53 0.39 -10.76 15.79
N SER A 54 1.72 -10.82 15.74
CA SER A 54 2.61 -9.66 15.85
C SER A 54 2.96 -9.05 14.48
N LEU A 55 2.64 -9.72 13.36
CA LEU A 55 2.93 -9.24 12.00
C LEU A 55 1.99 -8.12 11.53
N THR A 56 1.77 -7.11 12.35
CA THR A 56 0.87 -5.99 12.04
C THR A 56 1.64 -4.73 11.64
N VAL A 57 1.06 -3.91 10.77
CA VAL A 57 1.66 -2.63 10.36
C VAL A 57 1.03 -1.47 11.11
N GLY A 58 1.84 -0.74 11.86
CA GLY A 58 1.42 0.44 12.61
C GLY A 58 1.18 1.67 11.71
N GLN A 59 0.49 2.69 12.24
CA GLN A 59 0.12 3.90 11.49
C GLN A 59 1.32 4.64 10.90
N TRP A 60 2.31 4.94 11.74
CA TRP A 60 3.47 5.77 11.40
C TRP A 60 4.76 4.96 11.20
N GLN A 61 4.64 3.64 11.15
CA GLN A 61 5.77 2.74 10.91
C GLN A 61 6.58 3.11 9.65
N PRO A 62 5.98 3.59 8.55
CA PRO A 62 6.76 4.09 7.40
C PRO A 62 7.77 5.21 7.68
N TYR A 63 7.61 5.94 8.78
CA TYR A 63 8.34 7.18 9.06
C TYR A 63 9.26 7.06 10.29
N ASP A 64 9.50 5.84 10.77
CA ASP A 64 10.36 5.58 11.94
C ASP A 64 11.86 5.79 11.66
N GLY A 65 12.24 6.05 10.40
CA GLY A 65 13.63 6.27 9.99
C GLY A 65 14.47 4.99 9.87
N SER A 66 13.83 3.81 9.95
CA SER A 66 14.54 2.53 9.80
C SER A 66 15.02 2.32 8.35
N GLU A 67 16.21 1.71 8.20
CA GLU A 67 16.83 1.49 6.89
C GLU A 67 15.92 0.73 5.93
N GLU A 68 15.86 1.17 4.67
CA GLU A 68 15.09 0.48 3.65
C GLU A 68 15.77 -0.80 3.17
N ILE A 69 14.96 -1.76 2.72
CA ILE A 69 15.44 -2.98 2.07
C ILE A 69 14.89 -3.06 0.64
N ASP A 70 15.47 -3.93 -0.18
CA ASP A 70 14.94 -4.20 -1.52
C ASP A 70 13.49 -4.72 -1.45
N SER A 71 12.60 -4.14 -2.25
CA SER A 71 11.16 -4.47 -2.21
C SER A 71 10.89 -5.91 -2.61
N ARG A 72 11.68 -6.49 -3.53
CA ARG A 72 11.54 -7.90 -3.89
C ARG A 72 12.03 -8.80 -2.77
N GLN A 73 13.15 -8.48 -2.13
CA GLN A 73 13.62 -9.20 -0.94
C GLN A 73 12.58 -9.18 0.17
N SER A 74 11.98 -8.03 0.45
CA SER A 74 10.89 -7.91 1.42
C SER A 74 9.75 -8.89 1.10
N LEU A 75 9.25 -8.91 -0.13
CA LEU A 75 8.19 -9.83 -0.54
C LEU A 75 8.63 -11.30 -0.46
N ARG A 76 9.89 -11.63 -0.80
CA ARG A 76 10.45 -12.98 -0.66
C ARG A 76 10.46 -13.44 0.80
N ASN A 77 10.78 -12.56 1.75
CA ASN A 77 10.76 -12.91 3.18
C ASN A 77 9.38 -13.40 3.63
N ILE A 78 8.31 -12.78 3.11
CA ILE A 78 6.93 -13.20 3.38
C ILE A 78 6.67 -14.58 2.76
N VAL A 79 7.10 -14.79 1.53
CA VAL A 79 6.96 -16.09 0.85
C VAL A 79 7.64 -17.20 1.65
N GLU A 80 8.89 -17.01 2.06
CA GLU A 80 9.62 -17.97 2.88
C GLU A 80 8.95 -18.21 4.24
N TYR A 81 8.45 -17.15 4.87
CA TYR A 81 7.73 -17.24 6.13
C TYR A 81 6.49 -18.13 6.03
N LEU A 82 5.70 -17.96 4.97
CA LEU A 82 4.50 -18.74 4.69
C LEU A 82 4.85 -20.19 4.35
N ASP A 83 5.88 -20.41 3.53
CA ASP A 83 6.34 -21.75 3.13
C ASP A 83 6.81 -22.55 4.34
N ARG A 84 7.61 -21.95 5.25
CA ARG A 84 8.07 -22.60 6.50
C ARG A 84 6.92 -23.02 7.43
N ARG A 85 5.77 -22.34 7.33
CA ARG A 85 4.57 -22.60 8.15
C ARG A 85 3.49 -23.37 7.42
N ASN A 86 3.73 -23.77 6.16
CA ASN A 86 2.75 -24.42 5.29
C ASN A 86 1.42 -23.62 5.20
N MET A 87 1.53 -22.30 5.06
CA MET A 87 0.40 -21.37 4.93
C MET A 87 0.23 -20.93 3.47
N ASP A 88 -1.02 -20.90 2.98
CA ASP A 88 -1.35 -20.50 1.62
C ASP A 88 -1.67 -19.00 1.47
N ARG A 89 -1.88 -18.31 2.60
CA ARG A 89 -2.21 -16.87 2.65
C ARG A 89 -1.59 -16.21 3.87
N LEU A 90 -1.20 -14.95 3.69
CA LEU A 90 -0.93 -14.04 4.80
C LEU A 90 -2.26 -13.41 5.25
N VAL A 91 -2.62 -13.57 6.52
CA VAL A 91 -3.74 -12.87 7.16
C VAL A 91 -3.16 -11.98 8.24
N THR A 92 -3.40 -10.67 8.16
CA THR A 92 -2.89 -9.73 9.15
C THR A 92 -3.70 -8.44 9.20
N ALA A 93 -3.35 -7.53 10.11
CA ALA A 93 -3.92 -6.21 10.26
C ALA A 93 -2.95 -5.10 9.84
N THR A 94 -3.48 -4.06 9.22
CA THR A 94 -2.74 -2.83 8.91
C THR A 94 -3.52 -1.60 9.39
N GLN A 95 -2.77 -0.65 9.93
CA GLN A 95 -3.24 0.69 10.23
C GLN A 95 -2.44 1.75 9.45
N ILE A 96 -1.64 1.34 8.46
CA ILE A 96 -0.68 2.21 7.76
C ILE A 96 -1.31 3.54 7.32
N ILE A 97 -0.61 4.64 7.60
CA ILE A 97 -0.92 5.97 7.08
C ILE A 97 0.09 6.30 5.98
N ILE A 98 -0.43 6.59 4.80
CA ILE A 98 0.35 7.09 3.67
C ILE A 98 0.06 8.58 3.54
N ALA A 99 1.09 9.40 3.71
CA ALA A 99 1.02 10.85 3.78
C ALA A 99 2.18 11.47 2.97
N PRO A 100 2.12 12.77 2.62
CA PRO A 100 3.16 13.42 1.84
C PRO A 100 4.57 13.17 2.39
N GLY A 101 5.51 12.82 1.51
CA GLY A 101 6.86 12.37 1.88
C GLY A 101 7.02 10.85 1.96
N TYR A 102 5.94 10.08 1.85
CA TYR A 102 5.98 8.62 1.77
C TYR A 102 6.65 8.14 0.47
N ARG A 103 7.50 7.12 0.58
CA ARG A 103 8.10 6.43 -0.56
C ARG A 103 7.31 5.17 -0.88
N TYR A 104 6.79 5.08 -2.09
CA TYR A 104 6.10 3.87 -2.57
C TYR A 104 7.11 2.78 -2.92
N HIS A 105 6.90 1.59 -2.37
CA HIS A 105 7.79 0.45 -2.53
C HIS A 105 7.27 -0.59 -3.51
N ILE A 106 5.95 -0.76 -3.62
CA ILE A 106 5.33 -1.79 -4.47
C ILE A 106 4.48 -1.14 -5.56
N VAL A 107 3.61 -0.20 -5.19
CA VAL A 107 2.64 0.41 -6.10
C VAL A 107 3.30 1.47 -6.98
N GLN A 108 3.16 1.32 -8.29
CA GLN A 108 3.72 2.23 -9.30
C GLN A 108 2.64 2.93 -10.13
N GLY A 109 1.37 2.63 -9.87
CA GLY A 109 0.19 3.29 -10.44
C GLY A 109 -1.01 3.06 -9.52
N MET A 110 -1.99 3.95 -9.53
CA MET A 110 -3.25 3.66 -8.85
C MET A 110 -4.47 4.14 -9.62
N ILE A 111 -5.55 3.38 -9.49
CA ILE A 111 -6.89 3.78 -9.92
C ILE A 111 -7.71 4.05 -8.67
N THR A 112 -8.25 5.25 -8.53
CA THR A 112 -9.05 5.63 -7.36
C THR A 112 -10.04 6.74 -7.67
N ASN A 113 -11.08 6.87 -6.84
CA ASN A 113 -12.06 7.94 -6.96
C ASN A 113 -11.50 9.29 -6.49
N PHE A 114 -12.27 10.36 -6.69
CA PHE A 114 -12.00 11.65 -6.07
C PHE A 114 -12.55 11.69 -4.65
N HIS A 115 -11.64 11.87 -3.68
CA HIS A 115 -11.93 11.85 -2.25
C HIS A 115 -12.23 13.24 -1.70
N GLN A 116 -12.96 13.31 -0.59
CA GLN A 116 -13.26 14.58 0.07
C GLN A 116 -11.98 15.31 0.54
N PRO A 117 -11.92 16.65 0.45
CA PRO A 117 -10.89 17.46 1.11
C PRO A 117 -10.74 17.11 2.59
N GLN A 118 -9.53 17.19 3.11
CA GLN A 118 -9.19 16.87 4.52
C GLN A 118 -9.39 15.40 4.93
N SER A 119 -9.57 14.48 3.97
CA SER A 119 -9.58 13.05 4.26
C SER A 119 -8.17 12.45 4.30
N THR A 120 -8.00 11.36 5.05
CA THR A 120 -6.77 10.56 5.02
C THR A 120 -6.51 9.93 3.65
N LEU A 121 -7.56 9.64 2.88
CA LEU A 121 -7.44 9.16 1.50
C LEU A 121 -6.81 10.21 0.59
N LEU A 122 -7.12 11.49 0.80
CA LEU A 122 -6.48 12.57 0.07
C LEU A 122 -4.99 12.71 0.43
N LEU A 123 -4.60 12.42 1.69
CA LEU A 123 -3.17 12.38 2.05
C LEU A 123 -2.42 11.30 1.26
N LEU A 124 -3.03 10.12 1.10
CA LEU A 124 -2.48 9.04 0.30
C LEU A 124 -2.33 9.45 -1.16
N VAL A 125 -3.38 10.01 -1.76
CA VAL A 125 -3.32 10.51 -3.15
C VAL A 125 -2.26 11.61 -3.30
N SER A 126 -2.21 12.54 -2.35
CA SER A 126 -1.23 13.63 -2.32
C SER A 126 0.20 13.10 -2.26
N ALA A 127 0.47 12.09 -1.44
CA ALA A 127 1.76 11.43 -1.38
C ALA A 127 2.16 10.84 -2.74
N PHE A 128 1.22 10.14 -3.39
CA PHE A 128 1.48 9.46 -4.66
C PHE A 128 1.79 10.43 -5.81
N VAL A 129 1.11 11.56 -5.87
CA VAL A 129 1.27 12.55 -6.96
C VAL A 129 2.24 13.68 -6.59
N ASN A 130 3.07 13.48 -5.56
CA ASN A 130 4.07 14.44 -5.09
C ASN A 130 3.48 15.84 -4.81
N GLY A 131 2.34 15.88 -4.12
CA GLY A 131 1.67 17.13 -3.71
C GLY A 131 0.83 17.81 -4.80
N ARG A 132 0.87 17.36 -6.06
CA ARG A 132 0.09 17.93 -7.18
C ARG A 132 -1.41 17.57 -7.18
N TRP A 133 -1.95 17.11 -6.06
CA TRP A 133 -3.36 16.71 -5.98
C TRP A 133 -4.31 17.89 -6.23
N ARG A 134 -3.92 19.12 -5.87
CA ARG A 134 -4.74 20.32 -6.10
C ARG A 134 -4.97 20.56 -7.59
N GLU A 135 -3.91 20.49 -8.40
CA GLU A 135 -4.01 20.66 -9.85
C GLU A 135 -4.97 19.65 -10.49
N ILE A 136 -4.89 18.39 -10.04
CA ILE A 136 -5.79 17.30 -10.49
C ILE A 136 -7.24 17.58 -10.10
N TYR A 137 -7.46 18.05 -8.87
CA TYR A 137 -8.79 18.30 -8.32
C TYR A 137 -9.43 19.56 -8.90
N ASP A 138 -8.66 20.63 -9.11
CA ASP A 138 -9.11 21.87 -9.74
C ASP A 138 -9.52 21.61 -11.20
N TYR A 139 -8.78 20.76 -11.92
CA TYR A 139 -9.18 20.28 -13.23
C TYR A 139 -10.52 19.53 -13.17
N ALA A 140 -10.65 18.56 -12.27
CA ALA A 140 -11.88 17.77 -12.15
C ALA A 140 -13.11 18.65 -11.81
N LEU A 141 -12.96 19.59 -10.88
CA LEU A 141 -14.02 20.52 -10.49
C LEU A 141 -14.42 21.47 -11.62
N SER A 142 -13.46 21.96 -12.42
CA SER A 142 -13.73 22.84 -13.55
C SER A 142 -14.34 22.14 -14.78
N HIS A 143 -14.39 20.80 -14.77
CA HIS A 143 -14.91 19.97 -15.86
C HIS A 143 -16.09 19.08 -15.42
N ASP A 144 -16.79 19.47 -14.34
CA ASP A 144 -18.00 18.80 -13.85
C ASP A 144 -17.84 17.30 -13.53
N PHE A 145 -16.63 16.88 -13.14
CA PHE A 145 -16.42 15.51 -12.66
C PHE A 145 -17.24 15.27 -11.40
N ARG A 146 -17.77 14.06 -11.29
CA ARG A 146 -18.53 13.60 -10.12
C ARG A 146 -17.54 13.07 -9.08
N PHE A 147 -17.70 13.49 -7.82
CA PHE A 147 -16.79 13.10 -6.73
C PHE A 147 -17.40 11.98 -5.88
N LEU A 148 -16.59 11.43 -4.96
CA LEU A 148 -16.96 10.43 -3.96
C LEU A 148 -17.23 9.03 -4.53
N SER A 149 -17.87 8.17 -3.74
CA SER A 149 -17.95 6.71 -3.96
C SER A 149 -18.57 6.30 -5.28
N TYR A 150 -19.52 7.07 -5.79
CA TYR A 150 -20.24 6.79 -7.05
C TYR A 150 -19.89 7.79 -8.17
N GLY A 151 -18.85 8.59 -7.95
CA GLY A 151 -18.35 9.55 -8.90
C GLY A 151 -17.47 8.92 -9.97
N ASP A 152 -16.67 9.77 -10.60
CA ASP A 152 -15.68 9.40 -11.58
C ASP A 152 -14.38 8.93 -10.89
N SER A 153 -13.52 8.28 -11.67
CA SER A 153 -12.24 7.76 -11.21
C SER A 153 -11.07 8.49 -11.86
N SER A 154 -9.92 8.38 -11.22
CA SER A 154 -8.63 8.86 -11.68
C SER A 154 -7.69 7.67 -11.90
N LEU A 155 -6.94 7.68 -13.00
CA LEU A 155 -5.75 6.86 -13.18
C LEU A 155 -4.54 7.75 -12.92
N LEU A 156 -3.76 7.41 -11.90
CA LEU A 156 -2.57 8.15 -11.49
C LEU A 156 -1.34 7.33 -11.85
N LEU A 157 -0.46 7.91 -12.66
CA LEU A 157 0.82 7.35 -13.11
C LEU A 157 1.89 8.44 -12.94
N PRO A 158 2.56 8.52 -11.77
CA PRO A 158 3.53 9.56 -11.46
C PRO A 158 4.85 9.42 -12.23
#